data_AF-A0AA38Q173-F1
#
_entry.id   AF-A0AA38Q173-F1
#
_cell.length_a   1.000
_cell.length_b   1.000
_cell.length_c   1.000
_cell.angle_alpha   90.00
_cell.angle_beta   90.00
_cell.angle_gamma   90.00
#
_symmetry.space_group_name_H-M   'P 1'
#
loop_
_entity.id
_entity.type
_entity.pdbx_description
1 polymer ?
#
loop_
_entity_poly.entity_id
_entity_poly.type
_entity_poly.pdbx_seq_one_letter_code
_entity_poly.pdbx_strand_id
1 'polypeptide(L)'
;PALAHPLYSKYILVAVSDTKPESAQAGAVKVFTHACEHTTNVVVRAYHGSAEHAALNKDVSMVAVATKPMHQTDAAMKVIETGKYIFIEWPAGKNINETKDIYDAATPARDKGIETIVG
;
A
#
# COMPACT_ATOMS: atom_id res chain seq x y z
N PRO A 1 18.18 -3.29 6.92
CA PRO A 1 16.84 -3.90 7.14
C PRO A 1 15.72 -2.97 6.64
N ALA A 2 14.70 -3.51 5.97
CA ALA A 2 13.47 -2.74 5.74
C ALA A 2 12.83 -2.40 7.10
N LEU A 3 12.22 -1.21 7.21
CA LEU A 3 11.66 -0.66 8.47
C LEU A 3 12.66 -0.54 9.63
N ALA A 4 13.96 -0.30 9.38
CA ALA A 4 14.93 0.00 10.43
C ALA A 4 14.57 1.25 11.25
N HIS A 5 15.18 1.41 12.44
CA HIS A 5 14.95 2.59 13.30
C HIS A 5 15.18 3.89 12.51
N PRO A 6 14.29 4.89 12.59
CA PRO A 6 13.14 4.99 13.51
C PRO A 6 11.82 4.44 12.97
N LEU A 7 11.78 3.85 11.77
CA LEU A 7 10.51 3.50 11.10
C LEU A 7 9.70 2.44 11.84
N TYR A 8 10.30 1.37 12.37
CA TYR A 8 9.55 0.37 13.15
C TYR A 8 8.90 0.93 14.43
N SER A 9 9.33 2.09 14.92
CA SER A 9 8.69 2.73 16.10
C SER A 9 7.38 3.43 15.75
N LYS A 10 7.14 3.68 14.46
CA LYS A 10 5.97 4.42 13.95
C LYS A 10 5.08 3.59 13.02
N TYR A 11 5.66 2.61 12.33
CA TYR A 11 4.99 1.81 11.32
C TYR A 11 5.13 0.33 11.61
N ILE A 12 4.08 -0.41 11.27
CA ILE A 12 4.04 -1.85 11.32
C ILE A 12 3.42 -2.37 10.03
N LEU A 13 4.04 -3.40 9.42
CA LEU A 13 3.45 -4.05 8.26
C LEU A 13 2.45 -5.10 8.73
N VAL A 14 1.17 -4.92 8.39
CA VAL A 14 0.08 -5.83 8.78
C VAL A 14 -0.51 -6.60 7.61
N ALA A 15 -0.23 -6.15 6.38
CA ALA A 15 -0.79 -6.72 5.16
C ALA A 15 0.18 -6.56 3.99
N VAL A 16 0.12 -7.51 3.06
CA VAL A 16 0.74 -7.44 1.74
C VAL A 16 -0.26 -7.91 0.69
N SER A 17 -0.18 -7.37 -0.51
CA SER A 17 -1.03 -7.79 -1.63
C SER A 17 -0.21 -7.99 -2.89
N ASP A 18 -0.52 -9.06 -3.63
CA ASP A 18 0.05 -9.33 -4.95
C ASP A 18 -1.07 -9.81 -5.90
N THR A 19 -0.80 -9.85 -7.19
CA THR A 19 -1.70 -10.43 -8.19
C THR A 19 -1.93 -11.94 -8.00
N LYS A 20 -0.94 -12.66 -7.46
CA LYS A 20 -0.98 -14.13 -7.28
C LYS A 20 -0.98 -14.52 -5.79
N PRO A 21 -1.80 -15.49 -5.37
CA PRO A 21 -1.88 -15.91 -3.98
C PRO A 21 -0.56 -16.46 -3.45
N GLU A 22 0.19 -17.23 -4.25
CA GLU A 22 1.48 -17.81 -3.84
C GLU A 22 2.53 -16.72 -3.63
N SER A 23 2.57 -15.71 -4.52
CA SER A 23 3.46 -14.55 -4.38
C SER A 23 3.12 -13.72 -3.15
N ALA A 24 1.83 -13.50 -2.88
CA ALA A 24 1.39 -12.77 -1.69
C ALA A 24 1.80 -13.50 -0.40
N GLN A 25 1.61 -14.82 -0.34
CA GLN A 25 2.01 -15.63 0.80
C GLN A 25 3.53 -15.64 0.99
N ALA A 26 4.30 -15.80 -0.10
CA ALA A 26 5.75 -15.74 -0.06
C ALA A 26 6.24 -14.34 0.38
N GLY A 27 5.56 -13.28 -0.07
CA GLY A 27 5.82 -11.90 0.35
C GLY A 27 5.59 -11.70 1.85
N ALA A 28 4.45 -12.20 2.38
CA ALA A 28 4.13 -12.10 3.80
C ALA A 28 5.19 -12.81 4.66
N VAL A 29 5.61 -14.01 4.24
CA VAL A 29 6.69 -14.77 4.90
C VAL A 29 8.02 -14.02 4.80
N LYS A 30 8.40 -13.51 3.63
CA LYS A 30 9.66 -12.78 3.44
C LYS A 30 9.75 -11.55 4.33
N VAL A 31 8.67 -10.77 4.43
CA VAL A 31 8.60 -9.60 5.31
C VAL A 31 8.75 -10.04 6.75
N PHE A 32 7.98 -11.04 7.20
CA PHE A 32 8.07 -11.54 8.57
C PHE A 32 9.50 -11.96 8.93
N THR A 33 10.20 -12.62 8.00
CA THR A 33 11.56 -13.11 8.22
C THR A 33 12.65 -12.02 8.13
N HIS A 34 12.48 -10.93 7.35
CA HIS A 34 13.59 -10.01 7.02
C HIS A 34 13.34 -8.52 7.32
N ALA A 35 12.09 -8.08 7.47
CA ALA A 35 11.73 -6.67 7.56
C ALA A 35 11.20 -6.26 8.94
N CYS A 36 11.00 -7.24 9.82
CA CYS A 36 10.10 -7.09 10.96
C CYS A 36 10.60 -7.89 12.17
N GLU A 37 11.91 -7.86 12.45
CA GLU A 37 12.51 -8.43 13.68
C GLU A 37 11.84 -7.91 14.96
N HIS A 38 11.17 -6.75 14.89
CA HIS A 38 10.47 -6.11 16.01
C HIS A 38 8.96 -6.36 16.06
N THR A 39 8.38 -7.11 15.12
CA THR A 39 6.94 -7.40 15.09
C THR A 39 6.64 -8.86 15.48
N THR A 40 7.28 -9.34 16.54
CA THR A 40 7.22 -10.75 16.99
C THR A 40 5.81 -11.25 17.31
N ASN A 41 4.80 -10.37 17.36
CA ASN A 41 3.40 -10.70 17.64
C ASN A 41 2.41 -10.29 16.54
N VAL A 42 2.87 -9.89 15.35
CA VAL A 42 1.97 -9.47 14.26
C VAL A 42 2.00 -10.44 13.10
N VAL A 43 0.82 -10.94 12.75
CA VAL A 43 0.60 -11.79 11.59
C VAL A 43 0.36 -10.89 10.38
N VAL A 44 1.32 -10.88 9.44
CA VAL A 44 1.15 -10.20 8.15
C VAL A 44 0.16 -10.99 7.29
N ARG A 45 -0.97 -10.37 6.97
CA ARG A 45 -2.01 -10.99 6.13
C ARG A 45 -1.65 -10.88 4.65
N ALA A 46 -1.65 -12.01 3.96
CA ALA A 46 -1.48 -12.06 2.51
C ALA A 46 -2.83 -11.88 1.81
N TYR A 47 -2.93 -10.87 0.95
CA TYR A 47 -4.05 -10.63 0.07
C TYR A 47 -3.65 -10.85 -1.38
N HIS A 48 -4.62 -11.14 -2.24
CA HIS A 48 -4.35 -11.18 -3.66
C HIS A 48 -5.51 -10.62 -4.49
N GLY A 49 -5.21 -10.32 -5.76
CA GLY A 49 -6.14 -9.70 -6.69
C GLY A 49 -6.23 -8.19 -6.47
N SER A 50 -7.42 -7.67 -6.18
CA SER A 50 -7.66 -6.24 -5.98
C SER A 50 -6.94 -5.70 -4.74
N ALA A 51 -6.30 -4.54 -4.88
CA ALA A 51 -5.70 -3.81 -3.76
C ALA A 51 -6.73 -3.43 -2.67
N GLU A 52 -8.00 -3.33 -3.04
CA GLU A 52 -9.12 -3.07 -2.14
C GLU A 52 -9.19 -4.08 -0.99
N HIS A 53 -8.87 -5.36 -1.25
CA HIS A 53 -8.93 -6.40 -0.22
C HIS A 53 -7.99 -6.11 0.96
N ALA A 54 -6.79 -5.60 0.67
CA ALA A 54 -5.86 -5.17 1.71
C ALA A 54 -6.29 -3.83 2.33
N ALA A 55 -6.80 -2.89 1.52
CA ALA A 55 -7.19 -1.56 1.98
C ALA A 55 -8.43 -1.57 2.92
N LEU A 56 -9.36 -2.50 2.71
CA LEU A 56 -10.53 -2.69 3.59
C LEU A 56 -10.19 -3.36 4.93
N ASN A 57 -8.96 -3.84 5.12
CA ASN A 57 -8.55 -4.35 6.42
C ASN A 57 -8.58 -3.23 7.47
N LYS A 58 -9.29 -3.48 8.58
CA LYS A 58 -9.43 -2.53 9.69
C LYS A 58 -8.10 -2.13 10.33
N ASP A 59 -7.10 -3.02 10.29
CA ASP A 59 -5.78 -2.82 10.89
C ASP A 59 -4.84 -2.03 9.95
N VAL A 60 -5.25 -1.78 8.70
CA VAL A 60 -4.50 -0.98 7.73
C VAL A 60 -4.90 0.49 7.83
N SER A 61 -3.94 1.37 8.12
CA SER A 61 -4.15 2.82 8.12
C SER A 61 -3.64 3.49 6.84
N MET A 62 -2.63 2.89 6.21
CA MET A 62 -1.97 3.39 5.00
C MET A 62 -1.66 2.24 4.06
N VAL A 63 -1.78 2.47 2.75
CA VAL A 63 -1.36 1.52 1.71
C VAL A 63 -0.24 2.14 0.88
N ALA A 64 0.85 1.38 0.70
CA ALA A 64 1.94 1.72 -0.21
C ALA A 64 1.76 0.96 -1.53
N VAL A 65 1.54 1.70 -2.63
CA VAL A 65 1.41 1.17 -3.99
C VAL A 65 2.79 1.20 -4.66
N ALA A 66 3.54 0.12 -4.47
CA ALA A 66 4.87 -0.08 -5.05
C ALA A 66 4.83 -1.08 -6.22
N THR A 67 3.88 -0.91 -7.13
CA THR A 67 3.73 -1.73 -8.33
C THR A 67 4.28 -1.00 -9.56
N LYS A 68 4.44 -1.72 -10.68
CA LYS A 68 4.84 -1.09 -11.95
C LYS A 68 3.82 -0.01 -12.36
N PRO A 69 4.25 1.12 -12.96
CA PRO A 69 3.37 2.23 -13.32
C PRO A 69 2.10 1.84 -14.09
N MET A 70 2.19 0.84 -14.99
CA MET A 70 1.05 0.31 -15.75
C MET A 70 -0.08 -0.32 -14.90
N HIS A 71 0.16 -0.58 -13.62
CA HIS A 71 -0.79 -1.17 -12.68
C HIS A 71 -1.10 -0.24 -11.50
N GLN A 72 -0.41 0.89 -11.38
CA GLN A 72 -0.54 1.75 -10.22
C GLN A 72 -1.88 2.45 -10.17
N THR A 73 -2.40 2.92 -11.31
CA THR A 73 -3.65 3.68 -11.38
C THR A 73 -4.82 2.87 -10.82
N ASP A 74 -5.02 1.64 -11.29
CA ASP A 74 -6.09 0.76 -10.78
C ASP A 74 -5.97 0.52 -9.26
N ALA A 75 -4.76 0.19 -8.79
CA ALA A 75 -4.51 -0.03 -7.36
C ALA A 75 -4.73 1.24 -6.53
N ALA A 76 -4.28 2.40 -7.00
CA ALA A 76 -4.38 3.67 -6.31
C ALA A 76 -5.83 4.13 -6.17
N MET A 77 -6.62 4.02 -7.25
CA MET A 77 -8.04 4.37 -7.24
C MET A 77 -8.79 3.53 -6.19
N LYS A 78 -8.53 2.21 -6.16
CA LYS A 78 -9.15 1.30 -5.19
C LYS A 78 -8.77 1.63 -3.74
N VAL A 79 -7.53 2.03 -3.50
CA VAL A 79 -7.09 2.46 -2.16
C VAL A 79 -7.74 3.79 -1.77
N ILE A 80 -7.74 4.78 -2.67
CA ILE A 80 -8.33 6.11 -2.42
C ILE A 80 -9.82 5.99 -2.07
N GLU A 81 -10.57 5.12 -2.76
CA GLU A 81 -11.98 4.83 -2.49
C GLU A 81 -12.24 4.36 -1.05
N THR A 82 -11.27 3.70 -0.42
CA THR A 82 -11.39 3.25 0.99
C THR A 82 -11.11 4.33 2.03
N GLY A 83 -10.65 5.51 1.61
CA GLY A 83 -10.32 6.61 2.51
C GLY A 83 -9.11 6.35 3.42
N LYS A 84 -8.20 5.46 3.01
CA LYS A 84 -6.92 5.21 3.70
C LYS A 84 -5.85 6.17 3.20
N TYR A 85 -4.82 6.42 4.03
CA TYR A 85 -3.63 7.12 3.55
C TYR A 85 -3.00 6.33 2.41
N ILE A 86 -2.53 7.02 1.38
CA ILE A 86 -1.91 6.38 0.21
C ILE A 86 -0.51 6.94 -0.02
N PHE A 87 0.42 6.01 -0.19
CA PHE A 87 1.72 6.28 -0.77
C PHE A 87 1.78 5.60 -2.14
N ILE A 88 2.28 6.28 -3.16
CA ILE A 88 2.48 5.75 -4.51
C ILE A 88 3.92 6.01 -4.96
N GLU A 89 4.60 4.99 -5.46
CA GLU A 89 5.96 5.12 -6.01
C GLU A 89 5.96 5.92 -7.31
N TRP A 90 6.98 6.77 -7.50
CA TRP A 90 7.22 7.44 -8.77
C TRP A 90 7.64 6.43 -9.87
N PRO A 91 7.19 6.63 -11.12
CA PRO A 91 6.23 7.65 -11.57
C PRO A 91 4.79 7.29 -11.21
N ALA A 92 4.01 8.27 -10.76
CA ALA A 92 2.60 8.08 -10.40
C ALA A 92 1.73 7.91 -11.65
N GLY A 93 1.44 6.66 -12.01
CA GLY A 93 0.77 6.29 -13.25
C GLY A 93 1.71 6.25 -14.45
N LYS A 94 1.25 5.67 -15.57
CA LYS A 94 2.13 5.44 -16.74
C LYS A 94 2.30 6.65 -17.66
N ASN A 95 1.47 7.68 -17.51
CA ASN A 95 1.49 8.91 -18.29
C ASN A 95 0.76 10.04 -17.55
N ILE A 96 0.80 11.26 -18.09
CA ILE A 96 0.22 12.45 -17.47
C ILE A 96 -1.30 12.37 -17.25
N ASN A 97 -2.03 11.66 -18.11
CA ASN A 97 -3.48 11.51 -17.96
C ASN A 97 -3.77 10.63 -16.74
N GLU A 98 -3.05 9.52 -16.57
CA GLU A 98 -3.20 8.67 -15.38
C GLU A 98 -2.75 9.39 -14.10
N THR A 99 -1.67 10.18 -14.16
CA THR A 99 -1.29 11.03 -13.02
C THR A 99 -2.42 12.00 -12.65
N LYS A 100 -3.07 12.60 -13.65
CA LYS A 100 -4.21 13.48 -13.45
C LYS A 100 -5.41 12.74 -12.86
N ASP A 101 -5.73 11.54 -13.37
CA ASP A 101 -6.83 10.73 -12.86
C ASP A 101 -6.63 10.37 -11.39
N ILE A 102 -5.41 9.96 -11.01
CA ILE A 102 -5.04 9.68 -9.62
C ILE A 102 -5.19 10.95 -8.76
N TYR A 103 -4.70 12.10 -9.23
CA TYR A 103 -4.80 13.38 -8.52
C TYR A 103 -6.26 13.81 -8.31
N ASP A 104 -7.08 13.75 -9.37
CA ASP A 104 -8.48 14.14 -9.31
C ASP A 104 -9.26 13.23 -8.36
N ALA A 105 -8.99 11.92 -8.38
CA ALA A 105 -9.60 10.95 -7.47
C ALA A 105 -9.20 11.16 -6.00
N ALA A 106 -7.94 11.54 -5.74
CA ALA A 106 -7.46 11.80 -4.39
C ALA A 106 -7.97 13.14 -3.82
N THR A 107 -8.44 14.07 -4.64
CA THR A 107 -8.86 15.41 -4.21
C THR A 107 -9.97 15.36 -3.13
N PRO A 108 -11.10 14.63 -3.32
CA PRO A 108 -12.12 14.50 -2.28
C PRO A 108 -11.64 13.79 -1.00
N ALA A 109 -10.64 12.92 -1.10
CA ALA A 109 -10.05 12.25 0.06
C ALA A 109 -9.19 13.25 0.88
N ARG A 110 -8.42 14.09 0.20
CA ARG A 110 -7.63 15.17 0.82
C ARG A 110 -8.50 16.20 1.52
N ASP A 111 -9.67 16.54 0.97
CA ASP A 111 -10.64 17.43 1.61
C ASP A 111 -11.18 16.87 2.94
N LYS A 112 -11.09 15.54 3.12
CA LYS A 112 -11.46 14.82 4.35
C LYS A 112 -10.26 14.59 5.28
N GLY A 113 -9.10 15.16 4.99
CA GLY A 113 -7.88 15.04 5.79
C GLY A 113 -7.06 13.77 5.52
N ILE A 114 -7.33 13.05 4.42
CA ILE A 114 -6.50 11.92 4.01
C ILE A 114 -5.27 12.43 3.25
N GLU A 115 -4.09 12.09 3.76
CA GLU A 115 -2.81 12.37 3.11
C GLU A 115 -2.52 11.41 1.95
N THR A 116 -2.01 11.99 0.86
CA THR A 116 -1.57 11.28 -0.35
C THR A 116 -0.12 11.66 -0.62
N ILE A 117 0.77 10.68 -0.74
CA ILE A 117 2.22 10.89 -0.85
C ILE A 117 2.73 10.22 -2.13
N VAL A 118 3.62 10.92 -2.85
CA VAL A 118 4.38 10.35 -3.96
C VAL A 118 5.83 10.20 -3.51
N GLY A 119 6.41 9.00 -3.70
CA GLY A 119 7.80 8.67 -3.35
C GLY A 119 8.74 8.67 -4.54
#